data_AF-A0A4Q5VN65-F1
#
_entry.id   AF-A0A4Q5VN65-F1
#
_cell.length_a   1.000
_cell.length_b   1.000
_cell.length_c   1.000
_cell.angle_alpha   90.00
_cell.angle_beta   90.00
_cell.angle_gamma   90.00
#
_symmetry.space_group_name_H-M   'P 1'
#
loop_
_entity.id
_entity.type
_entity.pdbx_description
1 polymer ?
#
loop_
_entity_poly.entity_id
_entity_poly.type
_entity_poly.pdbx_seq_one_letter_code
_entity_poly.pdbx_strand_id
1 'polypeptide(L)'
;MGATAKKRLTKLDKMTPEQKAAEAIKFWAAPADAMFSPETLAIVFKKSLPWFQLKRCTGGGIPFSKPDKGRDVFYKKADALAYFDKNQMHSTSTPVSA
;
A
#
# COMPACT_ATOMS: atom_id res chain seq x y z
N MET A 1 16.53 -4.88 -32.43
CA MET A 1 17.07 -5.32 -31.13
C MET A 1 16.43 -4.47 -30.04
N GLY A 2 15.47 -5.02 -29.29
CA GLY A 2 14.79 -4.28 -28.23
C GLY A 2 15.66 -4.21 -26.98
N ALA A 3 16.08 -3.00 -26.61
CA ALA A 3 16.78 -2.78 -25.35
C ALA A 3 15.85 -3.15 -24.18
N THR A 4 16.15 -4.24 -23.50
CA THR A 4 15.47 -4.60 -22.25
C THR A 4 15.90 -3.59 -21.20
N ALA A 5 15.02 -2.66 -20.85
CA ALA A 5 15.26 -1.74 -19.74
C ALA A 5 15.54 -2.56 -18.47
N LYS A 6 16.74 -2.39 -17.89
CA LYS A 6 17.13 -3.03 -16.63
C LYS A 6 16.19 -2.56 -15.52
N LYS A 7 15.17 -3.37 -15.21
CA LYS A 7 14.18 -3.05 -14.18
C LYS A 7 14.90 -2.96 -12.83
N ARG A 8 14.90 -1.79 -12.19
CA ARG A 8 15.48 -1.63 -10.85
C ARG A 8 14.69 -2.50 -9.87
N LEU A 9 15.37 -3.46 -9.26
CA LEU A 9 14.80 -4.32 -8.22
C LEU A 9 14.40 -3.46 -7.02
N THR A 10 13.12 -3.54 -6.65
CA THR A 10 12.59 -2.89 -5.45
C THR A 10 12.87 -3.74 -4.21
N LYS A 11 12.68 -3.18 -3.02
CA LYS A 11 12.85 -3.94 -1.78
C LYS A 11 11.88 -5.13 -1.69
N LEU A 12 10.68 -5.02 -2.28
CA LEU A 12 9.72 -6.12 -2.38
C LEU A 12 10.20 -7.26 -3.29
N ASP A 13 11.00 -6.97 -4.31
CA ASP A 13 11.57 -8.00 -5.20
C ASP A 13 12.67 -8.81 -4.50
N LYS A 14 13.28 -8.25 -3.45
CA LYS A 14 14.31 -8.90 -2.63
C LYS A 14 13.74 -9.70 -1.46
N MET A 15 12.44 -9.56 -1.16
CA MET A 15 11.80 -10.29 -0.06
C MET A 15 11.33 -11.68 -0.51
N THR A 16 11.60 -12.69 0.32
CA THR A 16 11.04 -14.04 0.16
C THR A 16 9.53 -14.04 0.42
N PRO A 17 8.77 -15.03 -0.07
CA PRO A 17 7.35 -15.16 0.25
C PRO A 17 7.08 -15.23 1.76
N GLU A 18 7.96 -15.89 2.51
CA GLU A 18 7.88 -16.01 3.97
C GLU A 18 8.06 -14.65 4.65
N GLN A 19 9.02 -13.85 4.21
CA GLN A 19 9.22 -12.48 4.72
C GLN A 19 8.00 -11.61 4.45
N LYS A 20 7.39 -11.73 3.27
CA LYS A 20 6.15 -11.03 2.93
C LYS A 20 5.01 -11.47 3.85
N ALA A 21 4.85 -12.77 4.07
CA ALA A 21 3.84 -13.31 4.97
C ALA A 21 4.04 -12.79 6.41
N ALA A 22 5.28 -12.77 6.91
CA ALA A 22 5.60 -12.23 8.22
C ALA A 22 5.23 -10.74 8.36
N GLU A 23 5.53 -9.92 7.35
CA GLU A 23 5.12 -8.50 7.32
C GLU A 23 3.60 -8.34 7.32
N ALA A 24 2.87 -9.18 6.59
CA ALA A 24 1.42 -9.16 6.60
C ALA A 24 0.84 -9.56 7.98
N ILE A 25 1.39 -10.60 8.61
CA ILE A 25 0.99 -11.03 9.95
C ILE A 25 1.22 -9.91 10.96
N LYS A 26 2.38 -9.26 10.93
CA LYS A 26 2.68 -8.10 11.80
C LYS A 26 1.65 -6.98 11.62
N PHE A 27 1.25 -6.69 10.38
CA PHE A 27 0.23 -5.67 10.13
C PHE A 27 -1.11 -6.03 10.78
N TRP A 28 -1.57 -7.26 10.62
CA TRP A 28 -2.86 -7.70 11.17
C TRP A 28 -2.84 -7.78 12.70
N ALA A 29 -1.72 -8.19 13.30
CA ALA A 29 -1.56 -8.29 14.76
C ALA A 29 -1.36 -6.93 15.47
N ALA A 30 -0.89 -5.90 14.77
CA ALA A 30 -0.61 -4.60 15.37
C ALA A 30 -1.85 -3.78 15.74
N PRO A 31 -1.75 -2.82 16.69
CA PRO A 31 -2.83 -1.90 17.02
C PRO A 31 -3.16 -0.95 15.85
N ALA A 32 -4.36 -0.35 15.88
CA ALA A 32 -4.85 0.54 14.83
C ALA A 32 -3.97 1.80 14.64
N ASP A 33 -3.30 2.25 15.70
CA ASP A 33 -2.40 3.41 15.67
C ASP A 33 -0.97 3.09 15.20
N ALA A 34 -0.66 1.83 14.91
CA ALA A 34 0.66 1.45 14.41
C ALA A 34 0.94 2.06 13.03
N MET A 35 2.20 2.45 12.83
CA MET A 35 2.71 3.02 11.59
C MET A 35 3.45 1.98 10.74
N PHE A 36 3.15 1.97 9.45
CA PHE A 36 3.67 0.99 8.50
C PHE A 36 4.26 1.63 7.26
N SER A 37 5.27 0.97 6.69
CA SER A 37 5.90 1.39 5.43
C SER A 37 4.99 1.11 4.22
N PRO A 38 5.21 1.79 3.07
CA PRO A 38 4.52 1.46 1.83
C PRO A 38 4.76 0.01 1.36
N GLU A 39 5.87 -0.60 1.75
CA GLU A 39 6.19 -2.00 1.42
C GLU A 39 5.25 -2.96 2.13
N THR A 40 5.03 -2.76 3.43
CA THR A 40 4.10 -3.58 4.21
C THR A 40 2.67 -3.43 3.68
N LEU A 41 2.22 -2.21 3.38
CA LEU A 41 0.90 -1.98 2.77
C LEU A 41 0.76 -2.61 1.38
N ALA A 42 1.81 -2.54 0.56
CA ALA A 42 1.83 -3.16 -0.76
C ALA A 42 1.61 -4.68 -0.69
N ILE A 43 2.21 -5.33 0.32
CA ILE A 43 2.01 -6.75 0.58
C ILE A 43 0.57 -7.03 1.02
N VAL A 44 0.10 -6.31 2.05
CA VAL A 44 -1.22 -6.55 2.67
C VAL A 44 -2.37 -6.30 1.69
N PHE A 45 -2.35 -5.17 0.99
CA PHE A 45 -3.42 -4.73 0.11
C PHE A 45 -3.23 -5.17 -1.35
N LYS A 46 -2.19 -5.98 -1.64
CA LYS A 46 -1.84 -6.46 -2.98
C LYS A 46 -1.77 -5.32 -4.01
N LYS A 47 -1.14 -4.20 -3.63
CA LYS A 47 -0.90 -3.03 -4.50
C LYS A 47 0.59 -2.86 -4.76
N SER A 48 0.95 -2.21 -5.86
CA SER A 48 2.35 -2.00 -6.21
C SER A 48 2.91 -0.72 -5.56
N LEU A 49 4.21 -0.67 -5.26
CA LEU A 49 4.86 0.56 -4.75
C LEU A 49 4.66 1.79 -5.66
N PRO A 50 4.72 1.67 -7.01
CA PRO A 50 4.40 2.78 -7.90
C PRO A 50 2.96 3.28 -7.73
N TRP A 51 2.00 2.40 -7.40
CA TRP A 51 0.63 2.82 -7.13
C TRP A 51 0.54 3.72 -5.89
N PHE A 52 1.26 3.38 -4.80
CA PHE A 52 1.32 4.25 -3.61
C PHE A 52 2.05 5.57 -3.89
N GLN A 53 3.08 5.55 -4.75
CA GLN A 53 3.75 6.78 -5.20
C GLN A 53 2.78 7.67 -5.98
N LEU A 54 2.06 7.10 -6.95
CA LEU A 54 1.08 7.81 -7.75
C LEU A 54 -0.01 8.43 -6.88
N LYS A 55 -0.60 7.64 -5.95
CA LYS A 55 -1.64 8.13 -5.03
C LYS A 55 -1.19 9.27 -4.13
N ARG A 56 0.10 9.36 -3.81
CA ARG A 56 0.66 10.53 -3.10
C ARG A 56 0.79 11.75 -4.00
N CYS A 57 1.19 11.55 -5.26
CA CYS A 57 1.39 12.65 -6.21
C CYS A 57 0.07 13.24 -6.74
N THR A 58 -0.97 12.42 -6.93
CA THR A 58 -2.25 12.86 -7.52
C THR A 58 -3.24 13.43 -6.51
N GLY A 59 -2.95 13.34 -5.21
CA GLY A 59 -3.93 13.62 -4.16
C GLY A 59 -5.01 12.55 -4.03
N GLY A 60 -5.80 12.61 -2.94
CA GLY A 60 -6.85 11.63 -2.64
C GLY A 60 -6.32 10.22 -2.34
N GLY A 61 -5.07 10.12 -1.90
CA GLY A 61 -4.46 8.88 -1.41
C GLY A 61 -4.67 8.66 0.08
N ILE A 62 -4.10 7.58 0.59
CA ILE A 62 -4.10 7.26 2.04
C ILE A 62 -3.32 8.38 2.78
N PRO A 63 -3.87 8.92 3.88
CA PRO A 63 -3.13 9.80 4.78
C PRO A 63 -1.78 9.20 5.17
N PHE A 64 -0.73 10.01 5.12
CA PHE A 64 0.62 9.55 5.45
C PHE A 64 1.36 10.57 6.31
N SER A 65 2.27 10.07 7.13
CA SER A 65 3.15 10.87 7.96
C SER A 65 4.59 10.74 7.47
N LYS A 66 5.32 11.86 7.53
CA LYS A 66 6.77 11.90 7.34
C LYS A 66 7.38 12.30 8.69
N PRO A 67 8.26 11.50 9.29
CA PRO A 67 9.02 11.96 10.44
C PRO A 67 9.91 13.15 10.01
N ASP A 68 10.05 14.17 10.87
CA ASP A 68 10.68 15.48 10.59
C ASP A 68 12.02 15.46 9.84
N LYS A 69 12.78 14.36 9.94
CA LYS A 69 14.10 14.20 9.30
C LYS A 69 14.20 13.01 8.34
N GLY A 70 13.09 12.34 8.05
CA GLY A 70 13.06 11.14 7.23
C GLY A 70 12.63 11.39 5.78
N ARG A 71 13.20 10.61 4.85
CA ARG A 71 12.66 10.45 3.48
C ARG A 71 11.56 9.41 3.43
N ASP A 72 11.42 8.64 4.50
CA ASP A 72 10.46 7.55 4.59
C ASP A 72 9.05 8.06 4.87
N VAL A 73 8.10 7.36 4.27
CA VAL A 73 6.68 7.63 4.40
C VAL A 73 6.06 6.50 5.19
N PHE A 74 5.24 6.85 6.17
CA PHE A 74 4.52 5.90 6.98
C PHE A 74 3.02 6.13 6.90
N TYR A 75 2.28 5.04 7.00
CA TYR A 75 0.83 5.00 6.99
C TYR A 75 0.34 4.42 8.30
N LYS A 76 -0.62 5.09 8.92
CA LYS A 76 -1.31 4.56 10.09
C LYS A 76 -2.24 3.41 9.65
N LYS A 77 -2.28 2.31 10.41
CA LYS A 77 -3.14 1.16 10.09
C LYS A 77 -4.61 1.56 9.97
N ALA A 78 -5.13 2.36 10.91
CA ALA A 78 -6.50 2.86 10.88
C ALA A 78 -6.82 3.60 9.57
N ASP A 79 -5.95 4.51 9.14
CA ASP A 79 -6.15 5.32 7.94
C ASP A 79 -6.10 4.48 6.66
N ALA A 80 -5.18 3.51 6.62
CA ALA A 80 -5.09 2.57 5.50
C ALA A 80 -6.36 1.71 5.40
N LEU A 81 -6.82 1.13 6.51
CA LEU A 81 -8.04 0.34 6.53
C LEU A 81 -9.25 1.19 6.12
N ALA A 82 -9.42 2.37 6.70
CA ALA A 82 -10.52 3.27 6.37
C ALA A 82 -10.52 3.69 4.88
N TYR A 83 -9.34 3.90 4.29
CA TYR A 83 -9.24 4.21 2.86
C TYR A 83 -9.71 3.04 2.00
N PHE A 84 -9.19 1.84 2.24
CA PHE A 84 -9.52 0.68 1.43
C PHE A 84 -10.95 0.20 1.63
N ASP A 85 -11.50 0.33 2.84
CA ASP A 85 -12.91 0.04 3.13
C ASP A 85 -13.85 0.96 2.33
N LYS A 86 -13.63 2.28 2.40
CA LYS A 86 -14.39 3.27 1.61
C LYS A 86 -14.28 3.03 0.12
N ASN A 87 -13.10 2.67 -0.39
CA ASN A 87 -12.89 2.42 -1.82
C ASN A 87 -13.44 1.09 -2.31
N GLN A 88 -13.69 0.10 -1.44
CA GLN A 88 -14.37 -1.15 -1.79
C GLN A 88 -15.88 -0.95 -2.04
N MET A 89 -16.48 0.05 -1.40
CA MET A 89 -17.91 0.39 -1.54
C MET A 89 -18.28 1.06 -2.87
N HIS A 90 -17.29 1.44 -3.71
CA HIS A 90 -17.53 2.08 -5.02
C HIS A 90 -17.74 1.08 -6.17
N SER A 91 -17.93 -0.21 -5.88
CA SER A 91 -18.45 -1.18 -6.85
C SER A 91 -19.96 -1.31 -6.72
N THR A 92 -20.70 -0.25 -7.07
CA THR A 92 -22.15 -0.36 -7.27
C THR A 92 -22.40 -1.03 -8.62
N SER A 93 -22.55 -2.36 -8.62
CA SER A 93 -23.46 -3.00 -9.56
C SER A 93 -24.86 -2.55 -9.14
N THR A 94 -25.35 -1.46 -9.71
CA THR A 94 -26.78 -1.19 -9.69
C THR A 94 -27.43 -2.19 -10.65
N PRO A 95 -28.29 -3.11 -10.18
CA PRO A 95 -29.20 -3.76 -11.11
C PRO A 95 -30.09 -2.65 -11.69
N VAL A 96 -30.05 -2.50 -13.01
CA VAL A 96 -31.02 -1.71 -13.74
C VAL A 96 -32.40 -2.32 -13.44
N SER A 97 -33.21 -1.62 -12.66
CA SER A 97 -34.62 -1.99 -12.51
C SER A 97 -35.32 -1.69 -13.83
N ALA A 98 -36.02 -2.71 -14.32
CA ALA A 98 -36.77 -2.77 -15.57
C ALA A 98 -37.93 -1.77 -15.64
#